data_AF-A0A7V9H2B3-F1
#
_entry.id   AF-A0A7V9H2B3-F1
#
_cell.length_a   1.000
_cell.length_b   1.000
_cell.length_c   1.000
_cell.angle_alpha   90.00
_cell.angle_beta   90.00
_cell.angle_gamma   90.00
#
_symmetry.space_group_name_H-M   'P 1'
#
loop_
_entity.id
_entity.type
_entity.pdbx_description
1 polymer ?
#
loop_
_entity_poly.entity_id
_entity_poly.type
_entity_poly.pdbx_seq_one_letter_code
_entity_poly.pdbx_strand_id
1 'polypeptide(L)' 'EEIIFTPDLPKTRSGKIMRRVLRGVAEGEEDLGDTSTLADPSVVDDLKAARQ' A
#
# COMPACT_ATOMS: atom_id res chain seq x y z
N GLU A 1 8.57 -8.97 -14.84
CA GLU A 1 8.92 -7.99 -13.80
C GLU A 1 8.06 -6.75 -14.03
N GLU A 2 7.49 -6.21 -12.97
CA GLU A 2 6.59 -5.05 -12.99
C GLU A 2 7.15 -4.01 -12.02
N ILE A 3 7.18 -2.74 -12.43
CA ILE A 3 7.67 -1.63 -11.61
C ILE A 3 6.57 -0.57 -11.57
N ILE A 4 6.06 -0.28 -10.37
CA ILE A 4 5.03 0.72 -10.15
C ILE A 4 5.68 1.95 -9.53
N PHE A 5 5.53 3.09 -10.20
CA PHE A 5 5.92 4.39 -9.65
C PHE A 5 4.76 4.98 -8.85
N THR A 6 5.04 5.39 -7.62
CA THR A 6 4.06 5.98 -6.71
C THR A 6 4.66 7.23 -6.05
N PRO A 7 3.86 8.28 -5.80
CA PRO A 7 4.33 9.46 -5.07
C PRO A 7 4.63 9.16 -3.60
N ASP A 8 4.00 8.14 -3.01
CA ASP A 8 4.26 7.74 -1.62
C ASP A 8 4.09 6.24 -1.35
N LEU A 9 4.65 5.78 -0.24
CA LEU A 9 4.53 4.42 0.28
C LEU A 9 3.58 4.37 1.49
N PRO A 10 2.90 3.24 1.71
CA PRO A 10 2.06 3.03 2.88
C PRO A 10 2.95 3.04 4.13
N LYS A 11 2.90 4.14 4.88
CA LYS A 11 3.66 4.36 6.12
C LYS A 11 2.69 4.51 7.29
N THR A 12 3.09 4.05 8.47
CA THR A 12 2.35 4.34 9.70
C THR A 12 2.51 5.81 10.11
N ARG A 13 1.72 6.27 11.09
CA ARG A 13 1.91 7.59 11.74
C ARG A 13 3.31 7.82 12.33
N SER A 14 4.08 6.76 12.59
CA SER A 14 5.47 6.83 13.04
C SER A 14 6.50 6.73 11.91
N GLY A 15 6.07 6.64 10.65
CA GLY A 15 6.91 6.65 9.47
C GLY A 15 7.47 5.29 9.02
N LYS A 16 7.18 4.18 9.72
CA LYS A 16 7.62 2.85 9.25
C LYS A 16 6.79 2.41 8.04
N ILE A 17 7.45 1.85 7.03
CA ILE A 17 6.79 1.31 5.83
C ILE A 17 6.07 0.00 6.18
N MET A 18 4.78 -0.08 5.86
CA MET A 18 3.96 -1.28 6.01
C MET A 18 4.13 -2.20 4.80
N ARG A 19 5.27 -2.91 4.72
CA ARG A 19 5.60 -3.82 3.61
C ARG A 19 4.56 -4.93 3.36
N ARG A 20 3.81 -5.32 4.39
CA ARG A 20 2.72 -6.31 4.26
C ARG A 20 1.64 -5.81 3.29
N VAL A 21 1.28 -4.53 3.36
CA VAL A 21 0.31 -3.91 2.44
C VAL A 21 0.84 -3.92 1.01
N LEU A 22 2.11 -3.54 0.81
CA LEU A 22 2.75 -3.62 -0.50
C LEU A 22 2.72 -5.04 -1.09
N ARG A 23 2.94 -6.06 -0.26
CA ARG A 23 2.85 -7.46 -0.68
C ARG A 23 1.42 -7.84 -1.08
N GLY A 24 0.44 -7.55 -0.25
CA GLY A 24 -0.96 -7.87 -0.55
C GLY A 24 -1.45 -7.18 -1.83
N VAL A 25 -1.04 -5.92 -2.07
CA VAL A 25 -1.35 -5.22 -3.32
C VAL A 25 -0.70 -5.91 -4.53
N ALA A 26 0.57 -6.33 -4.41
CA ALA A 26 1.26 -7.07 -5.47
C ALA A 26 0.65 -8.46 -5.74
N GLU A 27 0.11 -9.11 -4.71
CA GLU A 27 -0.56 -10.42 -4.80
C GLU A 27 -2.04 -10.33 -5.23
N GLY A 28 -2.63 -9.13 -5.22
CA GLY A 28 -4.03 -8.93 -5.58
C GLY A 28 -5.04 -9.22 -4.48
N GLU A 29 -4.61 -9.11 -3.23
CA GLU A 29 -5.48 -9.25 -2.07
C GLU A 29 -6.45 -8.06 -1.96
N GLU A 30 -7.75 -8.36 -1.92
CA GLU A 30 -8.83 -7.40 -1.66
C GLU A 30 -8.75 -6.92 -0.19
N ASP A 31 -8.63 -7.86 0.74
CA ASP A 31 -8.52 -7.62 2.18
C ASP A 31 -7.05 -7.55 2.62
N LEU A 32 -6.64 -6.34 3.00
CA LEU A 32 -5.29 -6.06 3.49
C LEU A 32 -5.23 -6.03 5.02
N GLY A 33 -6.26 -6.52 5.72
CA GLY A 33 -6.37 -6.50 7.18
C GLY A 33 -6.34 -5.09 7.77
N ASP A 34 -5.90 -4.96 9.02
CA ASP A 34 -5.88 -3.68 9.71
C ASP A 34 -4.84 -2.70 9.14
N THR A 35 -5.35 -1.59 8.61
CA THR A 35 -4.62 -0.44 8.05
C THR A 35 -4.85 0.85 8.84
N SER A 36 -5.55 0.80 9.98
CA SER A 36 -5.92 1.97 10.79
C SER A 36 -4.71 2.79 11.32
N THR A 37 -3.52 2.18 11.31
CA THR A 37 -2.27 2.80 11.73
C THR A 37 -1.54 3.57 10.63
N LEU A 38 -1.99 3.47 9.36
CA LEU A 38 -1.45 4.25 8.26
C LEU A 38 -1.63 5.75 8.54
N ALA A 39 -0.61 6.51 8.18
CA ALA A 39 -0.68 7.96 8.19
C ALA A 39 -1.68 8.45 7.13
N ASP A 40 -1.63 7.82 5.96
CA ASP A 40 -2.52 8.08 4.84
C ASP A 40 -3.03 6.75 4.23
N PRO A 41 -4.31 6.40 4.45
CA PRO A 41 -4.91 5.22 3.84
C PRO A 41 -5.09 5.32 2.32
N SER A 42 -5.21 6.51 1.72
CA SER A 42 -5.54 6.63 0.29
C SER A 42 -4.42 6.11 -0.62
N VAL A 43 -3.18 6.12 -0.14
CA VAL A 43 -2.02 5.55 -0.84
C VAL A 43 -2.24 4.08 -1.22
N VAL A 44 -3.04 3.34 -0.45
CA VAL A 44 -3.35 1.94 -0.78
C VAL A 44 -4.22 1.84 -2.02
N ASP A 45 -5.21 2.72 -2.15
CA ASP A 45 -6.12 2.74 -3.30
C ASP A 45 -5.37 3.19 -4.56
N ASP A 46 -4.47 4.18 -4.43
CA ASP A 46 -3.60 4.63 -5.52
C ASP A 46 -2.70 3.50 -6.03
N LEU A 47 -2.10 2.72 -5.12
CA LEU A 47 -1.27 1.58 -5.46
C LEU A 47 -2.07 0.45 -6.13
N LYS A 48 -3.29 0.19 -5.68
CA LYS A 48 -4.19 -0.78 -6.33
C LYS A 48 -4.58 -0.32 -7.74
N ALA A 49 -4.87 0.97 -7.91
CA ALA A 49 -5.24 1.55 -9.21
C ALA A 49 -4.07 1.58 -10.21
N ALA A 50 -2.83 1.74 -9.73
CA ALA A 50 -1.62 1.80 -10.56
C ALA A 50 -1.16 0.42 -11.08
N ARG A 51 -1.62 -0.70 -10.48
CA ARG A 51 -1.33 -2.08 -10.90
C ARG A 51 -2.22 -2.57 -12.07
N GLN A 52 -2.77 -1.66 -12.88
CA GLN A 52 -3.62 -2.00 -14.03
C GLN A 52 -2.84 -2.66 -15.16
#